data_AF-A0A397U145-F1
#
_entry.id   AF-A0A397U145-F1
#
_cell.length_a   1.000
_cell.length_b   1.000
_cell.length_c   1.000
_cell.angle_alpha   90.00
_cell.angle_beta   90.00
_cell.angle_gamma   90.00
#
_symmetry.space_group_name_H-M   'P 1'
#
loop_
_entity.id
_entity.type
_entity.pdbx_description
1 polymer ?
#
loop_
_entity_poly.entity_id
_entity_poly.type
_entity_poly.pdbx_seq_one_letter_code
_entity_poly.pdbx_strand_id
1 'polypeptide(L)'
;MRTHNSYLQDIKEIECNSKNKQHKAECETGVNGQSILFELHSIDFPASFPVDIMHALFENVAQHMFRHFTSKFYNNEKLNDTGYKISTHNWNKIGKIMEHNRKTMPLEFGRPPINIQRYYNGFKAENWYNWTVLYSLPLFQNHLPAKYINGWAKFVRATQLCLEPTITNEELKEIKVLL
;
A
#
# COMPACT_ATOMS: atom_id res chain seq x y z
N MET A 1 -0.25 13.61 15.62
CA MET A 1 -0.86 13.85 14.29
C MET A 1 -0.73 15.34 14.01
N ARG A 2 -0.50 15.76 12.76
CA ARG A 2 -0.32 17.18 12.40
C ARG A 2 -1.62 17.97 12.68
N THR A 3 -1.47 19.21 13.16
CA THR A 3 -2.59 20.14 13.41
C THR A 3 -2.73 21.17 12.29
N HIS A 4 -3.88 21.85 12.21
CA HIS A 4 -4.10 22.99 11.31
C HIS A 4 -2.96 24.00 11.34
N ASN A 5 -2.61 24.46 12.53
CA ASN A 5 -1.65 25.53 12.73
C ASN A 5 -0.24 25.10 12.31
N SER A 6 0.15 23.87 12.63
CA SER A 6 1.42 23.33 12.14
C SER A 6 1.44 23.18 10.61
N TYR A 7 0.33 22.79 9.99
CA TYR A 7 0.25 22.71 8.53
C TYR A 7 0.42 24.10 7.89
N LEU A 8 -0.22 25.13 8.46
CA LEU A 8 -0.07 26.52 8.00
C LEU A 8 1.35 27.06 8.18
N GLN A 9 2.04 26.67 9.25
CA GLN A 9 3.45 27.01 9.45
C GLN A 9 4.32 26.38 8.36
N ASP A 10 4.11 25.09 8.07
CA ASP A 10 4.81 24.36 7.01
C ASP A 10 4.60 25.05 5.64
N ILE A 11 3.36 25.45 5.30
CA ILE A 11 3.07 26.20 4.06
C ILE A 11 3.87 27.50 4.00
N LYS A 12 3.80 28.32 5.06
CA LYS A 12 4.46 29.64 5.08
C LYS A 12 5.96 29.51 4.91
N GLU A 13 6.55 28.50 5.53
CA GLU A 13 7.97 28.20 5.38
C GLU A 13 8.32 27.81 3.93
N ILE A 14 7.49 26.97 3.29
CA ILE A 14 7.66 26.55 1.90
C ILE A 14 7.56 27.77 0.95
N GLU A 15 6.55 28.62 1.11
CA GLU A 15 6.30 29.77 0.23
C GLU A 15 7.34 30.89 0.35
N CYS A 16 7.97 31.01 1.53
CA CYS A 16 9.02 32.00 1.77
C CYS A 16 10.42 31.54 1.30
N ASN A 17 10.57 30.28 0.88
CA ASN A 17 11.86 29.70 0.52
C ASN A 17 12.19 29.85 -0.98
N SER A 18 13.49 29.87 -1.31
CA SER A 18 13.93 29.76 -2.70
C SER A 18 13.66 28.35 -3.26
N LYS A 19 13.48 28.19 -4.57
CA LYS A 19 13.08 26.91 -5.21
C LYS A 19 13.80 25.65 -4.70
N ASN A 20 15.12 25.72 -4.48
CA ASN A 20 15.88 24.58 -3.97
C ASN A 20 15.60 24.26 -2.49
N LYS A 21 15.36 25.28 -1.67
CA LYS A 21 14.98 25.11 -0.26
C LYS A 21 13.52 24.70 -0.13
N GLN A 22 12.67 25.17 -1.03
CA GLN A 22 11.26 24.81 -1.12
C GLN A 22 11.11 23.30 -1.30
N HIS A 23 11.76 22.72 -2.33
CA HIS A 23 11.68 21.28 -2.58
C HIS A 23 12.16 20.45 -1.37
N LYS A 24 13.22 20.90 -0.69
CA LYS A 24 13.72 20.24 0.52
C LYS A 24 12.68 20.29 1.65
N ALA A 25 12.08 21.46 1.90
CA ALA A 25 11.03 21.63 2.91
C ALA A 25 9.77 20.81 2.59
N GLU A 26 9.37 20.74 1.31
CA GLU A 26 8.26 19.88 0.85
C GLU A 26 8.55 18.40 1.13
N CYS A 27 9.77 17.92 0.90
CA CYS A 27 10.16 16.54 1.21
C CYS A 27 10.19 16.25 2.71
N GLU A 28 10.67 17.19 3.53
CA GLU A 28 10.77 17.02 4.98
C GLU A 28 9.41 17.09 5.68
N THR A 29 8.54 18.00 5.23
CA THR A 29 7.20 18.19 5.80
C THR A 29 6.15 17.29 5.14
N GLY A 30 6.36 16.85 3.90
CA GLY A 30 5.33 16.17 3.10
C GLY A 30 4.16 17.08 2.70
N VAL A 31 4.32 18.41 2.80
CA VAL A 31 3.33 19.41 2.37
C VAL A 31 3.76 19.97 1.02
N ASN A 32 2.84 20.04 0.06
CA ASN A 32 3.10 20.57 -1.28
C ASN A 32 2.37 21.90 -1.47
N GLY A 33 2.76 22.91 -0.67
CA GLY A 33 2.20 24.26 -0.72
C GLY A 33 0.75 24.41 -0.24
N GLN A 34 0.18 25.59 -0.48
CA GLN A 34 -1.19 25.92 -0.12
C GLN A 34 -2.20 25.35 -1.13
N SER A 35 -3.20 24.64 -0.62
CA SER A 35 -4.35 24.17 -1.42
C SER A 35 -5.40 25.28 -1.56
N ILE A 36 -6.09 25.34 -2.70
CA ILE A 36 -7.26 26.23 -2.89
C ILE A 36 -8.36 25.98 -1.85
N LEU A 37 -8.44 24.74 -1.36
CA LEU A 37 -9.41 24.34 -0.35
C LEU A 37 -9.22 25.06 1.00
N PHE A 38 -8.08 25.73 1.26
CA PHE A 38 -7.92 26.61 2.43
C PHE A 38 -8.91 27.78 2.46
N GLU A 39 -9.53 28.13 1.33
CA GLU A 39 -10.61 29.12 1.28
C GLU A 39 -11.88 28.66 2.01
N LEU A 40 -12.03 27.35 2.25
CA LEU A 40 -13.17 26.78 2.94
C LEU A 40 -12.94 26.82 4.47
N HIS A 41 -13.60 27.75 5.16
CA HIS A 41 -13.49 27.87 6.63
C HIS A 41 -14.10 26.69 7.41
N SER A 42 -14.82 25.79 6.74
CA SER A 42 -15.45 24.61 7.34
C SER A 42 -14.54 23.38 7.38
N ILE A 43 -13.32 23.44 6.82
CA ILE A 43 -12.40 22.31 6.80
C ILE A 43 -11.12 22.61 7.59
N ASP A 44 -10.55 21.55 8.14
CA ASP A 44 -9.32 21.54 8.90
C ASP A 44 -8.27 20.66 8.21
N PHE A 45 -7.14 21.25 7.80
CA PHE A 45 -6.01 20.51 7.27
C PHE A 45 -5.09 19.93 8.35
N PRO A 46 -4.66 18.67 8.27
CA PRO A 46 -5.12 17.63 7.35
C PRO A 46 -6.33 16.84 7.88
N ALA A 47 -6.86 17.15 9.06
CA ALA A 47 -7.83 16.34 9.79
C ALA A 47 -9.16 16.05 9.03
N SER A 48 -9.55 16.93 8.11
CA SER A 48 -10.74 16.77 7.27
C SER A 48 -10.54 15.83 6.08
N PHE A 49 -9.30 15.40 5.82
CA PHE A 49 -8.97 14.48 4.75
C PHE A 49 -8.58 13.13 5.37
N PRO A 50 -9.33 12.07 5.09
CA PRO A 50 -8.94 10.74 5.56
C PRO A 50 -7.62 10.33 4.92
N VAL A 51 -6.90 9.43 5.58
CA VAL A 51 -5.70 8.82 5.01
C VAL A 51 -6.08 8.13 3.71
N ASP A 52 -5.31 8.39 2.66
CA ASP A 52 -5.50 7.74 1.37
C ASP A 52 -5.05 6.27 1.44
N ILE A 53 -5.99 5.40 1.77
CA ILE A 53 -5.80 3.95 1.87
C ILE A 53 -5.34 3.36 0.53
N MET A 54 -5.81 3.93 -0.58
CA MET A 54 -5.49 3.43 -1.93
C MET A 54 -3.98 3.51 -2.18
N HIS A 55 -3.40 4.70 -1.96
CA HIS A 55 -1.96 4.87 -2.11
C HIS A 55 -1.20 4.19 -0.98
N ALA A 56 -1.63 4.36 0.28
CA ALA A 56 -0.89 3.84 1.43
C ALA A 56 -0.77 2.31 1.42
N LEU A 57 -1.89 1.59 1.32
CA LEU A 57 -1.89 0.13 1.46
C LEU A 57 -1.64 -0.58 0.13
N PHE A 58 -2.21 -0.10 -0.98
CA PHE A 58 -2.17 -0.82 -2.26
C PHE A 58 -1.06 -0.35 -3.19
N GLU A 59 -0.97 0.95 -3.50
CA GLU A 59 0.04 1.42 -4.44
C GLU A 59 1.45 1.51 -3.82
N ASN A 60 1.55 1.64 -2.50
CA ASN A 60 2.83 1.65 -1.80
C ASN A 60 3.13 0.30 -1.15
N VAL A 61 2.52 -0.02 -0.01
CA VAL A 61 2.94 -1.18 0.81
C VAL A 61 2.85 -2.49 0.04
N ALA A 62 1.73 -2.79 -0.63
CA ALA A 62 1.60 -4.04 -1.39
C ALA A 62 2.62 -4.13 -2.54
N GLN A 63 2.89 -3.04 -3.25
CA GLN A 63 3.92 -2.99 -4.30
C GLN A 63 5.33 -3.21 -3.73
N HIS A 64 5.65 -2.55 -2.62
CA HIS A 64 6.93 -2.70 -1.94
C HIS A 64 7.15 -4.14 -1.46
N MET A 65 6.13 -4.75 -0.86
CA MET A 65 6.20 -6.14 -0.42
C MET A 65 6.33 -7.09 -1.60
N PHE A 66 5.63 -6.86 -2.71
CA PHE A 66 5.84 -7.62 -3.94
C PHE A 66 7.30 -7.53 -4.45
N ARG A 67 7.91 -6.33 -4.42
CA ARG A 67 9.32 -6.15 -4.79
C ARG A 67 10.27 -6.89 -3.83
N HIS A 68 9.94 -6.93 -2.55
CA HIS A 68 10.69 -7.72 -1.57
C HIS A 68 10.61 -9.22 -1.86
N PHE A 69 9.41 -9.76 -2.07
CA PHE A 69 9.20 -11.17 -2.37
C PHE A 69 9.80 -11.60 -3.73
N THR A 70 10.04 -10.67 -4.65
CA THR A 70 10.71 -10.90 -5.93
C THR A 70 12.21 -10.57 -5.92
N SER A 71 12.77 -10.17 -4.76
CA SER A 71 14.17 -9.72 -4.62
C SER A 71 14.56 -8.54 -5.54
N LYS A 72 13.62 -7.62 -5.79
CA LYS A 72 13.81 -6.42 -6.62
C LYS A 72 13.58 -5.12 -5.86
N PHE A 73 13.60 -5.16 -4.53
CA PHE A 73 13.33 -3.97 -3.72
C PHE A 73 14.56 -3.07 -3.65
N TYR A 74 15.72 -3.62 -3.28
CA TYR A 74 16.97 -2.88 -3.26
C TYR A 74 17.71 -3.00 -4.59
N ASN A 75 18.48 -1.97 -4.94
CA ASN A 75 19.43 -2.05 -6.06
C ASN A 75 20.63 -2.96 -5.75
N ASN A 76 20.92 -3.18 -4.47
CA ASN A 76 22.00 -4.05 -4.01
C ASN A 76 21.50 -5.48 -3.80
N GLU A 77 22.02 -6.43 -4.59
CA GLU A 77 21.63 -7.84 -4.56
C GLU A 77 21.81 -8.48 -3.18
N LYS A 78 22.86 -8.11 -2.42
CA LYS A 78 23.11 -8.68 -1.08
C LYS A 78 22.00 -8.31 -0.09
N LEU A 79 21.41 -7.12 -0.23
CA LEU A 79 20.30 -6.68 0.62
C LEU A 79 18.98 -7.39 0.28
N ASN A 80 18.88 -7.98 -0.91
CA ASN A 80 17.71 -8.73 -1.35
C ASN A 80 17.76 -10.22 -0.98
N ASP A 81 18.89 -10.70 -0.44
CA ASP A 81 19.05 -12.08 0.00
C ASP A 81 18.38 -12.28 1.37
N THR A 82 17.10 -12.65 1.31
CA THR A 82 16.19 -12.68 2.46
C THR A 82 15.46 -14.01 2.53
N GLY A 83 15.12 -14.46 3.75
CA GLY A 83 14.40 -15.73 3.96
C GLY A 83 12.94 -15.73 3.46
N TYR A 84 12.45 -14.61 2.95
CA TYR A 84 11.11 -14.46 2.37
C TYR A 84 11.13 -14.27 0.84
N LYS A 85 12.27 -14.53 0.20
CA LYS A 85 12.38 -14.55 -1.26
C LYS A 85 11.61 -15.74 -1.84
N ILE A 86 10.75 -15.46 -2.81
CA ILE A 86 10.10 -16.50 -3.62
C ILE A 86 10.88 -16.61 -4.93
N SER A 87 11.21 -17.83 -5.34
CA SER A 87 11.97 -18.07 -6.57
C SER A 87 11.20 -17.61 -7.82
N THR A 88 11.91 -17.21 -8.87
CA THR A 88 11.31 -16.84 -10.16
C THR A 88 10.45 -17.96 -10.75
N HIS A 89 10.85 -19.22 -10.55
CA HIS A 89 10.06 -20.38 -10.96
C HIS A 89 8.69 -20.42 -10.25
N ASN A 90 8.68 -20.21 -8.93
CA ASN A 90 7.44 -20.18 -8.14
C ASN A 90 6.56 -18.99 -8.52
N TRP A 91 7.14 -17.81 -8.75
CA TRP A 91 6.40 -16.65 -9.26
C TRP A 91 5.76 -16.89 -10.63
N ASN A 92 6.46 -17.58 -11.54
CA ASN A 92 5.88 -17.97 -12.83
C ASN A 92 4.71 -18.95 -12.65
N LYS A 93 4.78 -19.86 -11.67
CA LYS A 93 3.68 -20.77 -11.33
C LYS A 93 2.47 -19.99 -10.78
N ILE A 94 2.70 -19.09 -9.83
CA ILE A 94 1.66 -18.20 -9.27
C ILE A 94 0.98 -17.39 -10.38
N GLY A 95 1.76 -16.75 -11.26
CA GLY A 95 1.22 -15.96 -12.37
C GLY A 95 0.36 -16.77 -13.33
N LYS A 96 0.75 -18.02 -13.64
CA LYS A 96 -0.05 -18.94 -14.47
C LYS A 96 -1.34 -19.38 -13.78
N ILE A 97 -1.31 -19.62 -12.47
CA ILE A 97 -2.52 -19.95 -11.69
C ILE A 97 -3.51 -18.77 -11.77
N MET A 98 -3.05 -17.54 -11.56
CA MET A 98 -3.89 -16.34 -11.68
C MET A 98 -4.51 -16.21 -13.08
N GLU A 99 -3.70 -16.41 -14.14
CA GLU A 99 -4.15 -16.31 -15.53
C GLU A 99 -5.18 -17.39 -15.89
N HIS A 100 -5.00 -18.62 -15.40
CA HIS A 100 -5.92 -19.72 -15.64
C HIS A 100 -7.29 -19.49 -14.97
N ASN A 101 -7.28 -18.99 -13.73
CA ASN A 101 -8.51 -18.72 -12.96
C ASN A 101 -9.24 -17.45 -13.39
N ARG A 102 -8.67 -16.66 -14.31
CA ARG A 102 -9.27 -15.41 -14.78
C ARG A 102 -10.68 -15.59 -15.35
N LYS A 103 -10.92 -16.68 -16.09
CA LYS A 103 -12.21 -16.96 -16.75
C LYS A 103 -13.28 -17.49 -15.80
N THR A 104 -12.87 -18.06 -14.67
CA THR A 104 -13.75 -18.69 -13.68
C THR A 104 -14.02 -17.79 -12.47
N MET A 105 -13.42 -16.59 -12.43
CA MET A 105 -13.60 -15.65 -11.33
C MET A 105 -15.03 -15.07 -11.37
N PRO A 106 -15.81 -15.18 -10.28
CA PRO A 106 -17.10 -14.52 -10.19
C PRO A 106 -16.98 -12.99 -10.33
N LEU A 107 -17.93 -12.38 -11.04
CA LEU A 107 -17.95 -10.93 -11.27
C LEU A 107 -18.08 -10.12 -9.97
N GLU A 108 -18.62 -10.73 -8.91
CA GLU A 108 -18.76 -10.13 -7.58
C GLU A 108 -17.41 -9.76 -6.94
N PHE A 109 -16.31 -10.44 -7.33
CA PHE A 109 -14.95 -10.09 -6.89
C PHE A 109 -14.32 -8.94 -7.71
N GLY A 110 -15.10 -8.33 -8.60
CA GLY A 110 -14.67 -7.21 -9.43
C GLY A 110 -13.69 -7.64 -10.51
N ARG A 111 -12.56 -6.95 -10.61
CA ARG A 111 -11.60 -7.18 -11.68
C ARG A 111 -10.93 -8.57 -11.60
N PRO A 112 -11.03 -9.38 -12.66
CA PRO A 112 -10.51 -10.75 -12.62
C PRO A 112 -8.97 -10.77 -12.57
N PRO A 113 -8.37 -11.81 -12.00
CA PRO A 113 -6.93 -11.88 -11.78
C PRO A 113 -6.16 -11.84 -13.10
N ILE A 114 -5.05 -11.11 -13.09
CA ILE A 114 -4.09 -11.05 -14.21
C ILE A 114 -2.72 -11.54 -13.73
N ASN A 115 -1.92 -12.07 -14.66
CA ASN A 115 -0.62 -12.63 -14.33
C ASN A 115 0.30 -11.56 -13.73
N ILE A 116 0.46 -11.59 -12.40
CA ILE A 116 1.22 -10.57 -11.66
C ILE A 116 2.68 -10.53 -12.08
N GLN A 117 3.31 -11.69 -12.31
CA GLN A 117 4.71 -11.76 -12.70
C GLN A 117 5.00 -11.06 -14.04
N ARG A 118 4.02 -11.06 -14.97
CA ARG A 118 4.15 -10.41 -16.28
C ARG A 118 3.71 -8.95 -16.27
N TYR A 119 2.67 -8.61 -15.53
CA TYR A 119 1.95 -7.35 -15.71
C TYR A 119 1.93 -6.43 -14.49
N TYR A 120 2.68 -6.72 -13.41
CA TYR A 120 2.66 -5.91 -12.18
C TYR A 120 2.95 -4.42 -12.41
N ASN A 121 3.78 -4.05 -13.40
CA ASN A 121 4.04 -2.64 -13.72
C ASN A 121 2.80 -1.87 -14.24
N GLY A 122 1.80 -2.58 -14.75
CA GLY A 122 0.52 -2.02 -15.21
C GLY A 122 -0.63 -2.22 -14.23
N PHE A 123 -0.36 -2.73 -13.03
CA PHE A 123 -1.39 -2.90 -12.01
C PHE A 123 -1.83 -1.52 -11.50
N LYS A 124 -3.12 -1.23 -11.67
CA LYS A 124 -3.82 -0.15 -10.94
C LYS A 124 -4.09 -0.56 -9.49
N ALA A 125 -4.40 0.40 -8.62
CA ALA A 125 -4.81 0.17 -7.23
C ALA A 125 -5.78 -1.01 -7.03
N GLU A 126 -6.83 -1.14 -7.87
CA GLU A 126 -7.80 -2.25 -7.78
C GLU A 126 -7.14 -3.64 -7.94
N ASN A 127 -6.10 -3.77 -8.78
CA ASN A 127 -5.38 -5.04 -8.94
C ASN A 127 -4.55 -5.36 -7.69
N TRP A 128 -3.93 -4.34 -7.08
CA TRP A 128 -3.17 -4.48 -5.84
C TRP A 128 -4.08 -4.75 -4.64
N TYR A 129 -5.28 -4.16 -4.63
CA TYR A 129 -6.34 -4.48 -3.69
C TYR A 129 -6.71 -5.96 -3.78
N ASN A 130 -7.14 -6.45 -4.95
CA ASN A 130 -7.53 -7.84 -5.14
C ASN A 130 -6.38 -8.80 -4.85
N TRP A 131 -5.15 -8.45 -5.27
CA TRP A 131 -3.94 -9.19 -4.90
C TRP A 131 -3.78 -9.31 -3.38
N THR A 132 -3.88 -8.20 -2.66
CA THR A 132 -3.65 -8.16 -1.21
C THR A 132 -4.74 -8.95 -0.48
N VAL A 133 -6.01 -8.65 -0.73
CA VAL A 133 -7.12 -9.14 0.11
C VAL A 133 -7.66 -10.50 -0.30
N LEU A 134 -7.52 -10.90 -1.57
CA LEU A 134 -8.10 -12.16 -2.08
C LEU A 134 -7.03 -13.20 -2.46
N TYR A 135 -6.00 -12.78 -3.19
CA TYR A 135 -5.16 -13.75 -3.92
C TYR A 135 -3.87 -14.12 -3.19
N SER A 136 -3.23 -13.18 -2.51
CA SER A 136 -1.86 -13.34 -2.02
C SER A 136 -1.71 -14.48 -1.01
N LEU A 137 -2.58 -14.58 0.01
CA LEU A 137 -2.50 -15.62 1.03
C LEU A 137 -2.62 -17.05 0.50
N PRO A 138 -3.68 -17.42 -0.26
CA PRO A 138 -3.78 -18.78 -0.81
C PRO A 138 -2.65 -19.07 -1.80
N LEU A 139 -2.18 -18.06 -2.55
CA LEU A 139 -1.07 -18.22 -3.48
C LEU A 139 0.31 -18.26 -2.80
N PHE A 140 0.43 -17.91 -1.52
CA PHE A 140 1.68 -17.95 -0.75
C PHE A 140 1.82 -19.17 0.17
N GLN A 141 0.74 -19.89 0.45
CA GLN A 141 0.68 -20.96 1.46
C GLN A 141 1.83 -21.99 1.40
N ASN A 142 2.33 -22.28 0.19
CA ASN A 142 3.42 -23.25 -0.03
C ASN A 142 4.72 -22.64 -0.57
N HIS A 143 4.84 -21.31 -0.52
CA HIS A 143 5.97 -20.59 -1.12
C HIS A 143 6.74 -19.72 -0.12
N LEU A 144 6.20 -19.49 1.08
CA LEU A 144 6.84 -18.72 2.15
C LEU A 144 6.90 -19.54 3.45
N PRO A 145 7.99 -19.42 4.23
CA PRO A 145 8.02 -19.94 5.60
C PRO A 145 6.89 -19.37 6.46
N ALA A 146 6.40 -20.17 7.42
CA ALA A 146 5.27 -19.84 8.29
C ALA A 146 5.38 -18.46 8.96
N LYS A 147 6.59 -18.09 9.41
CA LYS A 147 6.85 -16.77 10.01
C LYS A 147 6.45 -15.61 9.10
N TYR A 148 6.79 -15.68 7.82
CA TYR A 148 6.58 -14.57 6.88
C TYR A 148 5.16 -14.52 6.35
N ILE A 149 4.55 -15.68 6.06
CA ILE A 149 3.15 -15.72 5.67
C ILE A 149 2.24 -15.27 6.82
N ASN A 150 2.56 -15.59 8.07
CA ASN A 150 1.81 -15.09 9.23
C ASN A 150 1.94 -13.57 9.38
N GLY A 151 3.13 -13.00 9.14
CA GLY A 151 3.31 -11.55 9.12
C GLY A 151 2.50 -10.88 8.02
N TRP A 152 2.53 -11.43 6.80
CA TRP A 152 1.71 -10.93 5.70
C TRP A 152 0.21 -11.08 5.97
N ALA A 153 -0.23 -12.18 6.60
CA ALA A 153 -1.62 -12.40 6.98
C ALA A 153 -2.12 -11.34 7.97
N LYS A 154 -1.28 -10.89 8.91
CA LYS A 154 -1.63 -9.77 9.80
C LYS A 154 -1.88 -8.49 9.01
N PHE A 155 -1.01 -8.17 8.05
CA PHE A 155 -1.18 -7.01 7.17
C PHE A 155 -2.47 -7.12 6.33
N VAL A 156 -2.74 -8.29 5.75
CA VAL A 156 -3.96 -8.53 4.98
C VAL A 156 -5.20 -8.36 5.86
N ARG A 157 -5.20 -8.90 7.08
CA ARG A 157 -6.31 -8.75 8.04
C ARG A 157 -6.52 -7.30 8.44
N ALA A 158 -5.46 -6.57 8.77
CA ALA A 158 -5.55 -5.14 9.10
C ALA A 158 -6.11 -4.34 7.91
N THR A 159 -5.68 -4.68 6.68
CA THR A 159 -6.17 -4.06 5.46
C THR A 159 -7.66 -4.32 5.26
N GLN A 160 -8.13 -5.55 5.44
CA GLN A 160 -9.56 -5.91 5.35
C GLN A 160 -10.39 -5.10 6.36
N LEU A 161 -9.94 -5.00 7.61
CA LEU A 161 -10.63 -4.19 8.63
C LEU A 161 -10.67 -2.69 8.27
N CYS A 162 -9.60 -2.14 7.69
CA CYS A 162 -9.57 -0.76 7.23
C CYS A 162 -10.52 -0.47 6.04
N LEU A 163 -10.97 -1.51 5.33
CA LEU A 163 -11.85 -1.39 4.17
C LEU A 163 -13.33 -1.51 4.55
N GLU A 164 -13.63 -1.93 5.78
CA GLU A 164 -15.02 -2.05 6.23
C GLU A 164 -15.69 -0.66 6.26
N PRO A 165 -16.94 -0.53 5.79
CA PRO A 165 -17.66 0.75 5.80
C PRO A 165 -17.85 1.33 7.20
N THR A 166 -17.86 0.45 8.21
CA THR A 166 -17.99 0.80 9.62
C THR A 166 -17.02 -0.06 10.43
N ILE A 167 -16.32 0.56 11.37
CA ILE A 167 -15.36 -0.13 12.24
C ILE A 167 -15.78 -0.02 13.71
N THR A 168 -15.77 -1.15 14.41
CA THR A 168 -16.03 -1.20 15.86
C THR A 168 -14.80 -0.81 16.68
N ASN A 169 -14.99 -0.48 17.96
CA ASN A 169 -13.86 -0.19 18.85
C ASN A 169 -12.96 -1.42 19.06
N GLU A 170 -13.53 -2.61 19.00
CA GLU A 170 -12.84 -3.89 19.10
C GLU A 170 -11.95 -4.12 17.87
N GLU A 171 -12.48 -3.94 16.66
CA GLU A 171 -11.71 -4.03 15.42
C GLU A 171 -10.63 -2.96 15.34
N LEU A 172 -10.90 -1.75 15.83
CA LEU A 172 -9.89 -0.70 15.91
C LEU A 172 -8.74 -1.09 16.86
N LYS A 173 -9.03 -1.77 17.96
CA LYS A 173 -7.99 -2.34 18.85
C LYS A 173 -7.25 -3.49 18.15
N GLU A 174 -7.94 -4.32 17.37
CA GLU A 174 -7.33 -5.39 16.59
C GLU A 174 -6.31 -4.83 15.60
N ILE A 175 -6.67 -3.80 14.81
CA ILE A 175 -5.76 -3.15 13.86
C ILE A 175 -4.48 -2.67 14.56
N LYS A 176 -4.59 -2.05 15.74
CA LYS A 176 -3.44 -1.56 16.53
C LYS A 176 -2.52 -2.66 17.05
N VAL A 177 -2.99 -3.91 17.10
CA VAL A 177 -2.18 -5.08 17.50
C VAL A 177 -1.57 -5.77 16.27
N LEU A 178 -2.23 -5.67 15.12
CA LEU A 178 -1.78 -6.28 13.87
C LEU A 178 -0.64 -5.49 13.19
N LEU A 179 -0.70 -4.16 13.27
CA LEU A 179 0.27 -3.20 12.69
C LEU A 179 1.20 -2.63 13.76
#